data_AF-A0A833ZG12-F1
#
_entry.id   AF-A0A833ZG12-F1
#
_cell.length_a   1.000
_cell.length_b   1.000
_cell.length_c   1.000
_cell.angle_alpha   90.00
_cell.angle_beta   90.00
_cell.angle_gamma   90.00
#
_symmetry.space_group_name_H-M   'P 1'
#
loop_
_entity.id
_entity.type
_entity.pdbx_description
1 polymer ?
#
loop_
_entity_poly.entity_id
_entity_poly.type
_entity_poly.pdbx_seq_one_letter_code
_entity_poly.pdbx_strand_id
1 'polypeptide(L)'
;MNSTLKFQTFLTLSLQDMASRVQLSGPQEAEKYVLHMIEDGEIFASINQKDGMVSFHDNPEKYNNPAMLHNIDQEMLKCIELDERLKAMDQEITVNPQFVQKVIDSGFPP
;
A
#
# COMPACT_ATOMS: atom_id res chain seq x y z
N MET A 1 -12.20 -11.29 12.52
CA MET A 1 -11.46 -12.27 11.69
C MET A 1 -11.20 -11.58 10.36
N ASN A 2 -9.95 -11.18 10.15
CA ASN A 2 -9.52 -10.42 8.97
C ASN A 2 -9.54 -11.35 7.75
N SER A 3 -10.60 -11.28 6.96
CA SER A 3 -10.72 -12.03 5.72
C SER A 3 -10.03 -11.25 4.58
N THR A 4 -8.72 -11.05 4.68
CA THR A 4 -7.93 -10.64 3.51
C THR A 4 -7.86 -11.86 2.59
N LEU A 5 -8.79 -11.94 1.64
CA LEU A 5 -8.81 -12.97 0.60
C LEU A 5 -7.52 -12.87 -0.22
N LYS A 6 -6.58 -13.79 0.03
CA LYS A 6 -5.38 -13.94 -0.78
C LYS A 6 -5.76 -14.65 -2.07
N PHE A 7 -6.08 -13.89 -3.11
CA PHE A 7 -6.26 -14.40 -4.48
C PHE A 7 -4.95 -14.95 -5.10
N GLN A 8 -3.82 -14.83 -4.40
CA GLN A 8 -2.48 -15.26 -4.84
C GLN A 8 -2.32 -16.78 -5.10
N THR A 9 -3.33 -17.63 -4.89
CA THR A 9 -3.23 -19.08 -5.10
C THR A 9 -4.08 -19.63 -6.25
N PHE A 10 -4.87 -18.80 -6.94
CA PHE A 10 -5.73 -19.26 -8.03
C PHE A 10 -5.41 -18.51 -9.33
N LEU A 11 -4.88 -19.23 -10.33
CA LEU A 11 -4.70 -18.73 -11.70
C LEU A 11 -6.05 -18.50 -12.40
N THR A 12 -7.07 -19.28 -12.04
CA THR A 12 -8.44 -19.16 -12.56
C THR A 12 -9.42 -19.65 -11.50
N LEU A 13 -10.52 -18.93 -11.28
CA LEU A 13 -11.56 -19.24 -10.29
C LEU A 13 -12.95 -18.96 -10.87
N SER A 14 -13.95 -19.79 -10.56
CA SER A 14 -15.32 -19.53 -11.01
C SER A 14 -15.98 -18.41 -10.22
N LEU A 15 -16.86 -17.64 -10.87
CA LEU A 15 -17.68 -16.61 -10.22
C LEU A 15 -18.60 -17.19 -9.13
N GLN A 16 -19.04 -18.44 -9.31
CA GLN A 16 -19.87 -19.15 -8.34
C GLN A 16 -19.09 -19.52 -7.07
N ASP A 17 -17.88 -20.03 -7.22
CA ASP A 17 -17.01 -20.36 -6.08
C ASP A 17 -16.57 -19.09 -5.35
N MET A 18 -16.33 -18.02 -6.11
CA MET A 18 -16.04 -16.71 -5.55
C MET A 18 -17.20 -16.17 -4.73
N ALA A 19 -18.43 -16.17 -5.28
CA ALA A 19 -19.63 -15.79 -4.55
C ALA A 19 -19.79 -16.61 -3.26
N SER A 20 -19.51 -17.91 -3.32
CA SER A 20 -19.64 -18.82 -2.16
C SER A 20 -18.61 -18.53 -1.07
N ARG A 21 -17.38 -18.19 -1.44
CA ARG A 21 -16.30 -17.85 -0.48
C ARG A 21 -16.51 -16.48 0.18
N VAL A 22 -17.04 -15.52 -0.56
CA VAL A 22 -17.29 -14.15 -0.09
C VAL A 22 -18.72 -13.97 0.45
N GLN A 23 -19.52 -15.04 0.43
CA GLN A 23 -20.93 -15.04 0.87
C GLN A 23 -21.79 -14.00 0.13
N LEU A 24 -21.53 -13.82 -1.16
CA LEU A 24 -22.34 -12.97 -2.04
C LEU A 24 -23.59 -13.73 -2.50
N SER A 25 -24.62 -12.97 -2.87
CA SER A 25 -25.93 -13.51 -3.26
C SER A 25 -25.91 -14.37 -4.53
N GLY A 26 -24.86 -14.27 -5.34
CA GLY A 26 -24.69 -15.08 -6.54
C GLY A 26 -23.51 -14.65 -7.42
N PRO A 27 -23.32 -15.32 -8.56
CA PRO A 27 -22.19 -15.08 -9.46
C PRO A 27 -22.23 -13.68 -10.11
N GLN A 28 -23.41 -13.07 -10.26
CA GLN A 28 -23.56 -11.72 -10.82
C GLN A 28 -23.02 -10.64 -9.87
N GLU A 29 -23.25 -10.79 -8.57
CA GLU A 29 -22.68 -9.89 -7.55
C GLU A 29 -21.17 -10.09 -7.45
N ALA A 30 -20.68 -11.33 -7.56
CA ALA A 30 -19.24 -11.59 -7.61
C ALA A 30 -18.58 -10.95 -8.84
N GLU A 31 -19.25 -10.97 -10.00
CA GLU A 31 -18.74 -10.33 -11.21
C GLU A 31 -18.60 -8.82 -11.04
N LYS A 32 -19.64 -8.17 -10.50
CA LYS A 32 -19.64 -6.74 -10.23
C LYS A 32 -18.55 -6.36 -9.22
N TYR A 33 -18.37 -7.17 -8.18
CA TYR A 33 -17.34 -6.97 -7.18
C TYR A 33 -15.94 -7.04 -7.80
N VAL A 34 -15.68 -8.06 -8.63
CA VAL A 34 -14.41 -8.21 -9.35
C VAL A 34 -14.18 -7.05 -10.32
N LEU A 35 -15.22 -6.60 -11.02
CA LEU A 35 -15.10 -5.46 -11.93
C LEU A 35 -14.66 -4.21 -11.19
N HIS A 36 -15.27 -3.89 -10.05
CA HIS A 36 -14.85 -2.76 -9.22
C HIS A 36 -13.41 -2.90 -8.73
N MET A 37 -13.01 -4.09 -8.27
CA MET A 37 -11.62 -4.32 -7.85
C MET A 37 -10.61 -4.16 -9.00
N ILE A 38 -11.00 -4.47 -10.25
CA ILE A 38 -10.15 -4.24 -11.43
C ILE A 38 -10.10 -2.73 -11.76
N GLU A 39 -11.23 -2.03 -11.71
CA GLU A 39 -11.31 -0.58 -11.97
C GLU A 39 -10.53 0.24 -10.95
N ASP A 40 -10.59 -0.15 -9.68
CA ASP A 40 -9.86 0.48 -8.57
C ASP A 40 -8.35 0.13 -8.58
N GLY A 41 -7.94 -0.82 -9.44
CA GLY A 41 -6.55 -1.27 -9.54
C GLY A 41 -6.09 -2.15 -8.36
N GLU A 42 -7.03 -2.69 -7.56
CA GLU A 42 -6.73 -3.58 -6.45
C GLU A 42 -6.26 -4.96 -6.92
N ILE A 43 -6.79 -5.44 -8.06
CA ILE A 43 -6.42 -6.72 -8.67
C ILE A 43 -6.22 -6.58 -10.18
N PHE A 44 -5.34 -7.42 -10.72
CA PHE A 44 -5.19 -7.61 -12.15
C PHE A 44 -5.90 -8.91 -12.53
N ALA A 45 -7.05 -8.80 -13.19
CA ALA A 45 -7.83 -9.96 -13.58
C ALA A 45 -8.64 -9.68 -14.85
N SER A 46 -9.07 -10.74 -15.52
CA SER A 46 -10.01 -10.68 -16.64
C SER A 46 -11.17 -11.63 -16.40
N ILE A 47 -12.38 -11.16 -16.70
CA ILE A 47 -13.62 -11.93 -16.54
C ILE A 47 -13.99 -12.56 -17.88
N ASN A 48 -14.14 -13.88 -17.91
CA ASN A 48 -14.70 -14.62 -19.03
C ASN A 48 -16.17 -14.95 -18.70
N GLN A 49 -17.07 -14.09 -19.18
CA GLN A 49 -18.52 -14.23 -18.99
C GLN A 49 -19.10 -15.50 -19.64
N LYS A 50 -18.49 -15.98 -20.72
CA LYS A 50 -18.95 -17.19 -21.43
C LYS A 50 -18.78 -18.44 -20.57
N ASP A 51 -17.63 -18.54 -19.90
CA ASP A 51 -17.28 -19.69 -19.07
C ASP A 51 -17.58 -19.46 -17.57
N GLY A 52 -17.97 -18.24 -17.19
CA GLY A 52 -18.27 -17.87 -15.80
C GLY A 52 -17.04 -17.86 -14.90
N MET A 53 -15.86 -17.57 -15.47
CA MET A 53 -14.55 -17.70 -14.83
C MET A 53 -13.83 -16.36 -14.75
N VAL A 54 -13.08 -16.17 -13.67
CA VAL A 54 -12.17 -15.05 -13.47
C VAL A 54 -10.74 -15.57 -13.55
N SER A 55 -9.96 -15.05 -14.48
CA SER A 55 -8.53 -15.32 -14.60
C SER A 55 -7.77 -14.19 -13.94
N PHE A 56 -6.96 -14.51 -12.93
CA PHE A 56 -6.10 -13.55 -12.26
C PHE A 56 -4.75 -13.52 -12.98
N HIS A 57 -4.28 -12.31 -13.25
CA HIS A 57 -3.01 -12.04 -13.88
C HIS A 57 -2.03 -11.49 -12.84
N ASP A 58 -0.74 -11.74 -13.05
CA ASP A 58 0.28 -11.02 -12.28
C ASP A 58 0.27 -9.53 -12.66
N ASN A 59 0.60 -8.67 -11.70
CA ASN A 59 0.71 -7.24 -11.94
C ASN A 59 1.69 -6.99 -13.11
N PRO A 60 1.26 -6.36 -14.23
CA PRO A 60 2.12 -6.05 -15.36
C PRO A 60 3.14 -4.95 -15.05
N GLU A 61 3.06 -4.28 -13.89
CA GLU A 61 4.07 -3.32 -13.46
C GLU A 61 5.43 -4.00 -13.24
N LYS A 62 6.34 -3.75 -14.18
CA LYS A 62 7.73 -4.21 -14.10
C LYS A 62 8.65 -3.23 -13.36
N TYR A 63 8.09 -2.18 -12.74
CA TYR A 63 8.83 -1.07 -12.11
C TYR A 63 9.90 -0.41 -13.00
N ASN A 64 9.86 -0.63 -14.30
CA ASN A 64 10.87 -0.23 -15.25
C ASN A 64 10.48 1.03 -16.04
N ASN A 65 9.40 1.69 -15.64
CA ASN A 65 8.93 2.89 -16.32
C ASN A 65 9.69 4.13 -15.77
N PRO A 66 10.02 5.11 -16.63
CA PRO A 66 10.68 6.35 -16.19
C PRO A 66 9.87 7.17 -15.17
N ALA A 67 8.54 7.03 -15.15
CA ALA A 67 7.68 7.71 -14.18
C ALA A 67 7.82 7.13 -12.75
N MET A 68 8.14 5.83 -12.61
CA MET A 68 8.43 5.20 -11.33
C MET A 68 9.78 5.66 -10.79
N LEU A 69 10.77 5.81 -11.67
CA LEU A 69 12.03 6.47 -11.33
C LEU A 69 11.80 7.88 -10.82
N HIS A 70 10.96 8.66 -11.51
CA HIS A 70 10.60 10.01 -11.08
C HIS A 70 9.86 10.02 -9.74
N ASN A 71 8.91 9.11 -9.52
CA ASN A 71 8.19 8.99 -8.25
C ASN A 71 9.15 8.65 -7.10
N ILE A 72 10.10 7.73 -7.31
CA ILE A 72 11.11 7.39 -6.31
C ILE A 72 11.99 8.60 -5.98
N ASP A 73 12.42 9.35 -6.99
CA ASP A 73 13.23 10.56 -6.81
C ASP A 73 12.47 11.64 -6.01
N GLN A 74 11.18 11.83 -6.30
CA GLN A 74 10.31 12.75 -5.54
C GLN A 74 10.12 12.31 -4.08
N GLU A 75 9.87 11.02 -3.83
CA GLU A 75 9.76 10.50 -2.46
C GLU A 75 11.08 10.62 -1.70
N MET A 76 12.22 10.42 -2.37
CA MET A 76 13.54 10.60 -1.80
C MET A 76 13.78 12.06 -1.39
N LEU A 77 13.39 13.02 -2.23
CA LEU A 77 13.48 14.45 -1.91
C LEU A 77 12.64 14.82 -0.69
N LYS A 78 11.43 14.27 -0.56
CA LYS A 78 10.59 14.47 0.63
C LYS A 78 11.25 13.95 1.90
N CYS A 79 11.91 12.79 1.83
CA CYS A 79 12.66 12.23 2.95
C CYS A 79 13.86 13.11 3.33
N ILE A 80 14.57 13.67 2.36
CA ILE A 80 15.68 14.60 2.60
C ILE A 80 15.15 15.88 3.29
N GLU A 81 14.07 16.47 2.77
CA GLU A 81 13.48 17.66 3.39
C GLU A 81 13.01 17.38 4.83
N LEU A 82 12.43 16.21 5.07
CA LEU A 82 12.02 15.80 6.41
C LEU A 82 13.23 15.64 7.36
N ASP A 83 14.32 15.04 6.89
CA ASP A 83 15.56 14.89 7.66
C ASP A 83 16.19 16.24 8.00
N GLU A 84 16.20 17.19 7.05
CA GLU A 84 16.66 18.56 7.31
C GLU A 84 15.80 19.27 8.35
N ARG A 85 14.47 19.13 8.27
CA ARG A 85 13.56 19.69 9.29
C ARG A 85 13.78 19.05 10.66
N LEU A 86 13.99 17.74 10.72
CA LEU A 86 14.28 17.03 11.97
C LEU A 86 15.59 17.51 12.58
N LYS A 87 16.65 17.68 11.77
CA LYS A 87 17.92 18.25 12.22
C LYS A 87 17.78 19.68 12.73
N ALA A 88 17.00 20.51 12.05
CA ALA A 88 16.73 21.87 12.49
C ALA A 88 15.99 21.89 13.84
N MET A 89 14.97 21.04 13.98
CA MET A 89 14.25 20.88 15.25
C MET A 89 15.16 20.35 16.38
N ASP A 90 16.01 19.37 16.10
CA ASP A 90 16.96 18.82 17.09
C ASP A 90 17.97 19.88 17.54
N GLN A 91 18.44 20.71 16.60
CA GLN A 91 19.31 21.84 16.90
C GLN A 91 18.59 22.89 17.77
N GLU A 92 17.33 23.23 17.47
CA GLU A 92 16.51 24.14 18.27
C GLU A 92 16.26 23.62 19.70
N ILE A 93 16.03 22.32 19.85
CA ILE A 93 15.87 21.68 21.17
C ILE A 93 17.19 21.71 21.94
N THR A 94 18.30 21.43 21.27
CA THR A 94 19.64 21.41 21.89
C THR A 94 20.07 22.79 22.38
N VAL A 95 19.70 23.88 21.69
CA VAL A 95 19.99 25.25 22.13
C VAL A 95 18.94 25.83 23.07
N ASN A 96 17.86 25.10 23.37
CA ASN A 96 16.82 25.56 24.27
C ASN A 96 17.36 25.63 25.71
N PRO A 97 17.45 26.83 26.31
CA PRO A 97 18.07 27.00 27.62
C PRO A 97 17.36 26.22 28.73
N GLN A 98 16.06 25.96 28.62
CA GLN A 98 15.32 25.14 29.60
C GLN A 98 15.65 23.65 29.48
N PHE A 99 15.97 23.18 28.28
CA PHE A 99 16.41 21.81 28.05
C PHE A 99 17.87 21.63 28.49
N VAL A 100 18.75 22.56 28.11
CA VAL A 100 20.15 22.60 28.55
C VAL A 100 20.26 22.63 30.08
N GLN A 101 19.49 23.48 30.76
CA GLN A 101 19.46 23.54 32.23
C GLN A 101 19.01 22.22 32.85
N LYS A 102 18.00 21.54 32.28
CA LYS A 102 17.55 20.23 32.75
C LYS A 102 18.59 19.13 32.55
N VAL A 103 19.28 19.11 31.41
CA VAL A 103 20.32 18.11 31.12
C VAL A 103 21.50 18.27 32.09
N ILE A 104 21.93 19.53 32.31
CA ILE A 104 22.97 19.88 33.28
C ILE A 104 22.56 19.51 34.72
N ASP A 105 21.32 19.82 35.13
CA ASP A 105 20.80 19.46 36.45
C ASP A 105 20.62 17.95 36.63
N SER A 106 20.42 17.19 35.54
CA SER A 106 20.24 15.73 35.56
C SER A 106 21.55 14.91 35.56
N GLY A 107 22.72 15.56 35.54
CA GLY A 107 24.02 14.92 35.81
C GLY A 107 24.63 14.09 34.68
N PHE A 108 24.16 14.22 33.44
CA PHE A 108 24.88 13.69 32.27
C PHE A 108 25.89 14.74 31.78
N PRO A 109 27.21 14.47 31.84
CA PRO A 109 28.20 15.39 31.28
C PRO A 109 28.11 15.36 29.73
N PRO A 110 28.56 16.44 29.06
CA PRO A 110 28.51 16.56 27.60
C PRO A 110 29.32 15.49 26.87
#